data_AF-A0A317ZEN6-F1
#
_entry.id   AF-A0A317ZEN6-F1
#
_cell.length_a   1.000
_cell.length_b   1.000
_cell.length_c   1.000
_cell.angle_alpha   90.00
_cell.angle_beta   90.00
_cell.angle_gamma   90.00
#
_symmetry.space_group_name_H-M   'P 1'
#
loop_
_entity.id
_entity.type
_entity.pdbx_description
1 polymer ?
#
loop_
_entity_poly.entity_id
_entity_poly.type
_entity_poly.pdbx_seq_one_letter_code
_entity_poly.pdbx_strand_id
1 'polypeptide(L)'
;LGKMKLLTYLFLFIVPLLVAPAFSIFSKKKPESPDESWVIRGATEVHSMLSLVADGREFEYTELQGGGVTWQGHRIYLRFRIEPELVEELFSSYEKKKWAKIKPDFIDIESDIEMIKERSTTFIDFVPKWNPLSINHKVCYKIEGKNNWTHEGYNCAVVDKDTGIVYFFAWGA
;
A
#
# COMPACT_ATOMS: atom_id res chain seq x y z
N LEU A 1 21.75 -66.31 56.26
CA LEU A 1 22.48 -66.94 55.14
C LEU A 1 22.30 -66.03 53.93
N GLY A 2 23.25 -65.17 53.56
CA GLY A 2 24.43 -65.49 52.73
C GLY A 2 24.01 -65.43 51.25
N LYS A 3 24.53 -64.58 50.36
CA LYS A 3 25.90 -64.04 50.23
C LYS A 3 25.90 -62.68 49.54
N MET A 4 26.70 -61.78 50.10
CA MET A 4 27.33 -60.64 49.44
C MET A 4 28.29 -61.11 48.34
N LYS A 5 28.47 -60.29 47.29
CA LYS A 5 29.77 -60.13 46.65
C LYS A 5 30.08 -58.63 46.50
N LEU A 6 31.18 -58.27 47.13
CA LEU A 6 31.85 -56.98 47.19
C LEU A 6 33.26 -57.20 46.61
N LEU A 7 33.74 -56.30 45.75
CA LEU A 7 35.14 -56.03 45.35
C LEU A 7 35.03 -54.93 44.26
N THR A 8 35.30 -53.62 44.44
CA THR A 8 36.49 -52.87 44.95
C THR A 8 37.78 -53.32 44.26
N TYR A 9 38.67 -52.52 43.66
CA TYR A 9 39.03 -51.08 43.57
C TYR A 9 39.63 -50.88 42.13
N LEU A 10 39.82 -49.71 41.52
CA LEU A 10 40.93 -48.77 41.78
C LEU A 10 40.92 -47.59 40.78
N PHE A 11 41.45 -46.49 41.28
CA PHE A 11 41.64 -45.12 40.83
C PHE A 11 42.36 -44.81 39.49
N LEU A 12 42.24 -43.51 39.12
CA LEU A 12 43.14 -42.63 38.36
C LEU A 12 42.88 -42.46 36.84
N PHE A 13 42.32 -41.32 36.43
CA PHE A 13 43.07 -40.11 36.04
C PHE A 13 42.10 -39.01 35.58
N ILE A 14 42.32 -37.80 36.10
CA ILE A 14 41.70 -36.56 35.64
C ILE A 14 42.45 -36.11 34.39
N VAL A 15 41.76 -35.95 33.26
CA VAL A 15 42.12 -35.01 32.18
C VAL A 15 40.83 -34.40 31.62
N PRO A 16 40.75 -33.07 31.48
CA PRO A 16 39.51 -32.36 31.14
C PRO A 16 39.36 -32.14 29.63
N LEU A 17 38.17 -31.66 29.25
CA LEU A 17 37.84 -30.94 28.02
C LEU A 17 37.82 -31.72 26.70
N LEU A 18 36.60 -31.88 26.17
CA LEU A 18 36.13 -31.41 24.85
C LEU A 18 35.08 -32.37 24.29
N VAL A 19 33.84 -32.25 24.77
CA VAL A 19 32.67 -32.58 23.97
C VAL A 19 31.66 -31.47 24.19
N ALA A 20 31.66 -30.50 23.28
CA ALA A 20 30.57 -29.56 23.16
C ALA A 20 29.29 -30.34 22.83
N PRO A 21 28.19 -30.18 23.57
CA PRO A 21 26.90 -30.49 22.99
C PRO A 21 26.71 -29.51 21.83
N ALA A 22 26.50 -30.06 20.63
CA ALA A 22 25.89 -29.34 19.53
C ALA A 22 24.48 -28.92 19.99
N PHE A 23 24.41 -27.83 20.76
CA PHE A 23 23.20 -27.05 20.87
C PHE A 23 22.94 -26.53 19.47
N SER A 24 21.95 -27.13 18.81
CA SER A 24 21.17 -26.43 17.81
C SER A 24 20.62 -25.18 18.49
N ILE A 25 21.40 -24.10 18.41
CA ILE A 25 20.89 -22.75 18.59
C ILE A 25 19.98 -22.56 17.37
N PHE A 26 18.72 -22.95 17.52
CA PHE A 26 17.65 -22.20 16.89
C PHE A 26 17.79 -20.80 17.47
N SER A 27 18.63 -20.01 16.81
CA SER A 27 18.61 -18.58 16.93
C SER A 27 17.22 -18.24 16.45
N LYS A 28 16.31 -18.01 17.40
CA LYS A 28 15.23 -17.08 17.19
C LYS A 28 15.94 -15.78 16.80
N LYS A 29 16.21 -15.62 15.49
CA LYS A 29 16.32 -14.30 14.90
C LYS A 29 15.08 -13.60 15.42
N LYS A 30 15.29 -12.68 16.37
CA LYS A 30 14.35 -11.60 16.63
C LYS A 30 13.96 -11.13 15.23
N PRO A 31 12.67 -11.10 14.86
CA PRO A 31 12.31 -10.53 13.58
C PRO A 31 12.97 -9.16 13.55
N GLU A 32 13.91 -8.99 12.63
CA GLU A 32 14.41 -7.67 12.27
C GLU A 32 13.13 -6.87 12.04
N SER A 33 12.95 -5.81 12.83
CA SER A 33 11.88 -4.85 12.58
C SER A 33 11.89 -4.58 11.08
N PRO A 34 10.72 -4.63 10.41
CA PRO A 34 10.68 -4.43 8.96
C PRO A 34 11.47 -3.17 8.65
N ASP A 35 12.46 -3.33 7.79
CA ASP A 35 13.39 -2.31 7.37
C ASP A 35 12.63 -1.01 7.10
N GLU A 36 12.91 0.03 7.90
CA GLU A 36 12.29 1.36 7.80
C GLU A 36 12.71 2.10 6.50
N SER A 37 13.30 1.39 5.54
CA SER A 37 13.65 1.88 4.20
C SER A 37 12.43 2.22 3.32
N TRP A 38 11.22 1.89 3.76
CA TRP A 38 9.97 2.37 3.16
C TRP A 38 9.52 3.75 3.65
N VAL A 39 10.29 4.41 4.53
CA VAL A 39 10.00 5.79 4.95
C VAL A 39 10.51 6.75 3.87
N ILE A 40 9.72 6.87 2.79
CA ILE A 40 9.95 7.81 1.70
C ILE A 40 9.27 9.15 2.05
N ARG A 41 9.98 10.25 1.79
CA ARG A 41 9.64 11.58 2.28
C ARG A 41 8.41 12.19 1.58
N GLY A 42 7.30 12.29 2.31
CA GLY A 42 6.38 13.44 2.40
C GLY A 42 5.59 13.92 1.17
N ALA A 43 6.25 14.25 0.06
CA ALA A 43 5.61 14.85 -1.12
C ALA A 43 5.92 14.05 -2.40
N THR A 44 7.04 13.34 -2.40
CA THR A 44 7.48 12.49 -3.51
C THR A 44 6.53 11.31 -3.72
N GLU A 45 5.92 10.76 -2.67
CA GLU A 45 5.02 9.59 -2.79
C GLU A 45 3.71 9.92 -3.50
N VAL A 46 3.03 11.02 -3.17
CA VAL A 46 1.77 11.39 -3.86
C VAL A 46 2.01 11.66 -5.34
N HIS A 47 3.15 12.28 -5.67
CA HIS A 47 3.58 12.47 -7.06
C HIS A 47 3.90 11.13 -7.73
N SER A 48 4.57 10.20 -7.04
CA SER A 48 4.79 8.85 -7.53
C SER A 48 3.48 8.08 -7.75
N MET A 49 2.45 8.33 -6.95
CA MET A 49 1.11 7.74 -7.13
C MET A 49 0.41 8.25 -8.41
N LEU A 50 0.80 9.39 -8.99
CA LEU A 50 0.26 9.83 -10.29
C LEU A 50 0.67 8.95 -11.45
N SER A 51 1.80 8.23 -11.34
CA SER A 51 2.20 7.22 -12.33
C SER A 51 1.13 6.13 -12.52
N LEU A 52 0.27 5.92 -11.52
CA LEU A 52 -0.84 4.96 -11.54
C LEU A 52 -2.02 5.44 -12.37
N VAL A 53 -2.22 6.76 -12.41
CA VAL A 53 -3.29 7.38 -13.21
C VAL A 53 -2.97 7.21 -14.69
N ALA A 54 -1.73 7.54 -15.07
CA ALA A 54 -1.32 7.67 -16.46
C ALA A 54 -0.61 6.43 -17.04
N ASP A 55 -0.50 5.34 -16.26
CA ASP A 55 0.25 4.12 -16.63
C ASP A 55 1.70 4.44 -17.02
N GLY A 56 2.37 5.21 -16.15
CA GLY A 56 3.76 5.64 -16.34
C GLY A 56 3.98 6.76 -17.35
N ARG A 57 2.94 7.28 -18.01
CA ARG A 57 3.05 8.48 -18.86
C ARG A 57 3.14 9.75 -18.02
N GLU A 58 3.89 10.73 -18.51
CA GLU A 58 3.89 12.08 -17.95
C GLU A 58 2.68 12.87 -18.46
N PHE A 59 2.13 13.73 -17.60
CA PHE A 59 1.07 14.67 -17.96
C PHE A 59 1.14 15.89 -17.04
N GLU A 60 0.65 17.02 -17.51
CA GLU A 60 0.58 18.25 -16.71
C GLU A 60 -0.67 18.24 -15.83
N TYR A 61 -0.51 18.67 -14.57
CA TYR A 61 -1.60 18.77 -13.61
C TYR A 61 -1.35 19.91 -12.63
N THR A 62 -2.41 20.31 -11.94
CA THR A 62 -2.38 21.29 -10.84
C THR A 62 -3.24 20.80 -9.68
N GLU A 63 -3.18 21.48 -8.53
CA GLU A 63 -4.03 21.21 -7.36
C GLU A 63 -3.98 19.76 -6.84
N LEU A 64 -2.82 19.10 -6.90
CA LEU A 64 -2.68 17.72 -6.40
C LEU A 64 -2.93 17.64 -4.89
N GLN A 65 -3.84 16.75 -4.52
CA GLN A 65 -4.26 16.44 -3.16
C GLN A 65 -4.45 14.93 -3.03
N GLY A 66 -4.38 14.43 -1.80
CA GLY A 66 -4.63 13.04 -1.44
C GLY A 66 -3.40 12.26 -1.01
N GLY A 67 -3.47 10.95 -1.13
CA GLY A 67 -2.44 9.99 -0.70
C GLY A 67 -2.98 8.57 -0.65
N GLY A 68 -2.21 7.65 -0.07
CA GLY A 68 -2.61 6.26 0.03
C GLY A 68 -1.82 5.46 1.05
N VAL A 69 -2.32 4.26 1.33
CA VAL A 69 -1.66 3.27 2.19
C VAL A 69 -1.45 1.99 1.42
N THR A 70 -0.34 1.30 1.71
CA THR A 70 0.09 0.08 1.01
C THR A 70 0.16 -1.14 1.93
N TRP A 71 -0.31 -1.02 3.18
CA TRP A 71 -0.21 -2.09 4.18
C TRP A 71 -1.50 -2.92 4.29
N GLN A 72 -1.42 -4.19 3.87
CA GLN A 72 -2.50 -5.20 3.83
C GLN A 72 -3.70 -4.86 2.92
N GLY A 73 -3.37 -4.39 1.72
CA GLY A 73 -4.34 -3.88 0.76
C GLY A 73 -4.02 -2.43 0.49
N HIS A 74 -4.08 -2.08 -0.77
CA HIS A 74 -3.60 -0.80 -1.23
C HIS A 74 -4.81 0.06 -1.60
N ARG A 75 -4.95 1.21 -0.95
CA ARG A 75 -6.00 2.19 -1.23
C ARG A 75 -5.36 3.54 -1.44
N ILE A 76 -5.64 4.13 -2.60
CA ILE A 76 -5.08 5.42 -3.01
C ILE A 76 -6.24 6.31 -3.43
N TYR A 77 -6.25 7.54 -2.91
CA TYR A 77 -7.20 8.58 -3.28
C TYR A 77 -6.42 9.80 -3.71
N LEU A 78 -6.67 10.27 -4.94
CA LEU A 78 -6.07 11.50 -5.46
C LEU A 78 -7.15 12.44 -5.97
N ARG A 79 -6.93 13.73 -5.78
CA ARG A 79 -7.67 14.80 -6.45
C ARG A 79 -6.67 15.72 -7.12
N PHE A 80 -6.87 16.04 -8.38
CA PHE A 80 -6.03 16.97 -9.12
C PHE A 80 -6.84 17.59 -10.25
N ARG A 81 -6.30 18.65 -10.85
CA ARG A 81 -6.88 19.30 -12.03
C ARG A 81 -5.98 19.06 -13.23
N ILE A 82 -6.60 18.76 -14.37
CA ILE A 82 -5.95 18.73 -15.68
C ILE A 82 -6.72 19.62 -16.65
N GLU A 83 -6.08 20.02 -17.74
CA GLU A 83 -6.78 20.71 -18.82
C GLU A 83 -7.91 19.82 -19.38
N PRO A 84 -9.15 20.32 -19.53
CA PRO A 84 -10.30 19.51 -19.92
C PRO A 84 -10.11 18.72 -21.22
N GLU A 85 -9.36 19.25 -22.17
CA GLU A 85 -9.02 18.61 -23.44
C GLU A 85 -8.11 17.38 -23.29
N LEU A 86 -7.29 17.31 -22.23
CA LEU A 86 -6.35 16.21 -21.99
C LEU A 86 -6.99 15.02 -21.28
N VAL A 87 -8.23 15.16 -20.78
CA VAL A 87 -8.95 14.11 -20.03
C VAL A 87 -9.06 12.82 -20.84
N GLU A 88 -9.48 12.90 -22.10
CA GLU A 88 -9.71 11.72 -22.93
C GLU A 88 -8.39 11.02 -23.30
N GLU A 89 -7.29 11.77 -23.44
CA GLU A 89 -5.97 11.21 -23.68
C GLU A 89 -5.44 10.49 -22.43
N LEU A 90 -5.57 11.13 -21.26
CA LEU A 90 -5.13 10.57 -19.99
C LEU A 90 -5.83 9.24 -19.70
N PHE A 91 -7.15 9.18 -19.90
CA PHE A 91 -7.96 7.99 -19.64
C PHE A 91 -8.26 7.13 -20.87
N SER A 92 -7.45 7.24 -21.93
CA SER A 92 -7.64 6.50 -23.19
C SER A 92 -7.58 4.97 -23.05
N SER A 93 -6.85 4.46 -22.05
CA SER A 93 -6.81 3.02 -21.73
C SER A 93 -7.93 2.55 -20.81
N TYR A 94 -8.73 3.47 -20.27
CA TYR A 94 -9.79 3.15 -19.33
C TYR A 94 -11.12 2.98 -20.06
N GLU A 95 -11.97 2.11 -19.55
CA GLU A 95 -13.33 1.98 -20.03
C GLU A 95 -14.24 3.07 -19.43
N LYS A 96 -15.02 3.74 -20.28
CA LYS A 96 -16.07 4.65 -19.80
C LYS A 96 -17.16 3.87 -19.07
N LYS A 97 -17.50 4.30 -17.86
CA LYS A 97 -18.55 3.69 -17.03
C LYS A 97 -19.68 4.67 -16.75
N LYS A 98 -20.84 4.14 -16.34
CA LYS A 98 -21.92 4.94 -15.78
C LYS A 98 -21.61 5.28 -14.33
N TRP A 99 -21.94 6.48 -13.88
CA TRP A 99 -21.76 6.90 -12.48
C TRP A 99 -22.29 5.88 -11.48
N ALA A 100 -23.49 5.34 -11.71
CA ALA A 100 -24.11 4.34 -10.84
C ALA A 100 -23.27 3.06 -10.60
N LYS A 101 -22.31 2.75 -11.49
CA LYS A 101 -21.42 1.58 -11.35
C LYS A 101 -20.18 1.86 -10.49
N ILE A 102 -19.67 3.09 -10.51
CA ILE A 102 -18.45 3.45 -9.77
C ILE A 102 -18.77 4.23 -8.49
N LYS A 103 -19.99 4.76 -8.35
CA LYS A 103 -20.45 5.54 -7.19
C LYS A 103 -20.03 4.90 -5.86
N PRO A 104 -20.21 3.58 -5.61
CA PRO A 104 -19.85 2.97 -4.33
C PRO A 104 -18.39 3.20 -3.91
N ASP A 105 -17.48 3.33 -4.87
CA ASP A 105 -16.04 3.53 -4.62
C ASP A 105 -15.72 4.96 -4.11
N PHE A 106 -16.71 5.87 -4.11
CA PHE A 106 -16.52 7.30 -3.86
C PHE A 106 -17.45 7.92 -2.80
N ILE A 107 -18.42 7.20 -2.22
CA ILE A 107 -19.40 7.79 -1.26
C ILE A 107 -18.88 7.79 0.18
N ASP A 108 -18.24 6.71 0.63
CA ASP A 108 -18.03 6.46 2.06
C ASP A 108 -16.54 6.29 2.42
N ILE A 109 -15.69 7.17 1.86
CA ILE A 109 -14.23 7.03 1.98
C ILE A 109 -13.65 7.77 3.21
N GLU A 110 -14.47 8.43 4.02
CA GLU A 110 -13.98 9.25 5.14
C GLU A 110 -13.16 8.42 6.14
N SER A 111 -13.61 7.21 6.48
CA SER A 111 -12.85 6.30 7.35
C SER A 111 -11.51 5.88 6.74
N ASP A 112 -11.47 5.72 5.42
CA ASP A 112 -10.25 5.35 4.72
C ASP A 112 -9.27 6.52 4.67
N ILE A 113 -9.76 7.73 4.46
CA ILE A 113 -8.96 8.95 4.50
C ILE A 113 -8.33 9.13 5.88
N GLU A 114 -9.10 9.00 6.96
CA GLU A 114 -8.54 9.15 8.31
C GLU A 114 -7.49 8.07 8.60
N MET A 115 -7.77 6.81 8.24
CA MET A 115 -6.75 5.75 8.32
C MET A 115 -5.51 6.07 7.48
N ILE A 116 -5.68 6.60 6.27
CA ILE A 116 -4.57 6.98 5.40
C ILE A 116 -3.76 8.10 6.05
N LYS A 117 -4.40 9.13 6.61
CA LYS A 117 -3.70 10.22 7.33
C LYS A 117 -2.93 9.72 8.54
N GLU A 118 -3.47 8.75 9.27
CA GLU A 118 -2.78 8.15 10.43
C GLU A 118 -1.54 7.34 10.03
N ARG A 119 -1.55 6.74 8.83
CA ARG A 119 -0.53 5.79 8.38
C ARG A 119 0.40 6.31 7.29
N SER A 120 0.02 7.36 6.59
CA SER A 120 0.80 8.01 5.55
C SER A 120 1.40 9.29 6.09
N THR A 121 2.71 9.47 5.91
CA THR A 121 3.39 10.71 6.23
C THR A 121 3.26 11.77 5.13
N THR A 122 2.55 11.43 4.04
CA THR A 122 2.60 12.17 2.78
C THR A 122 1.24 12.67 2.30
N PHE A 123 0.19 12.53 3.12
CA PHE A 123 -1.16 12.91 2.70
C PHE A 123 -1.30 14.43 2.57
N ILE A 124 -1.84 14.88 1.44
CA ILE A 124 -2.19 16.28 1.19
C ILE A 124 -3.72 16.43 1.33
N ASP A 125 -4.17 17.30 2.23
CA ASP A 125 -5.60 17.45 2.50
C ASP A 125 -6.44 17.85 1.28
N PHE A 126 -7.65 17.27 1.20
CA PHE A 126 -8.63 17.67 0.20
C PHE A 126 -9.25 19.02 0.56
N VAL A 127 -8.99 20.03 -0.27
CA VAL A 127 -9.56 21.38 -0.16
C VAL A 127 -10.15 21.77 -1.51
N PRO A 128 -11.49 21.85 -1.66
CA PRO A 128 -12.51 21.52 -0.66
C PRO A 128 -12.55 20.01 -0.32
N LYS A 129 -13.29 19.64 0.75
CA LYS A 129 -13.47 18.23 1.15
C LYS A 129 -13.88 17.36 -0.03
N TRP A 130 -13.44 16.10 -0.01
CA TRP A 130 -13.76 15.10 -1.03
C TRP A 130 -15.27 14.99 -1.28
N ASN A 131 -15.73 15.44 -2.44
CA ASN A 131 -17.16 15.42 -2.78
C ASN A 131 -17.39 15.26 -4.30
N PRO A 132 -17.11 14.08 -4.88
CA PRO A 132 -17.43 13.81 -6.28
C PRO A 132 -18.93 13.76 -6.56
N LEU A 133 -19.78 13.67 -5.52
CA LEU A 133 -21.24 13.65 -5.67
C LEU A 133 -21.77 14.98 -6.23
N SER A 134 -21.16 16.11 -5.88
CA SER A 134 -21.62 17.44 -6.26
C SER A 134 -21.33 17.85 -7.71
N ILE A 135 -20.58 17.04 -8.48
CA ILE A 135 -20.24 17.36 -9.87
C ILE A 135 -21.49 17.30 -10.76
N ASN A 136 -21.74 18.31 -11.60
CA ASN A 136 -22.90 18.27 -12.50
C ASN A 136 -22.61 17.44 -13.77
N HIS A 137 -21.51 17.75 -14.46
CA HIS A 137 -21.12 17.06 -15.70
C HIS A 137 -19.98 16.08 -15.47
N LYS A 138 -20.33 14.93 -14.88
CA LYS A 138 -19.36 13.88 -14.56
C LYS A 138 -19.18 12.86 -15.69
N VAL A 139 -17.94 12.54 -16.03
CA VAL A 139 -17.55 11.35 -16.82
C VAL A 139 -16.77 10.41 -15.92
N CYS A 140 -17.00 9.11 -16.10
CA CYS A 140 -16.49 8.08 -15.22
C CYS A 140 -15.65 7.09 -16.02
N TYR A 141 -14.48 6.74 -15.49
CA TYR A 141 -13.53 5.81 -16.11
C TYR A 141 -13.21 4.69 -15.13
N LYS A 142 -13.01 3.47 -15.64
CA LYS A 142 -12.52 2.34 -14.86
C LYS A 142 -11.60 1.46 -15.71
N ILE A 143 -10.52 0.99 -15.12
CA ILE A 143 -9.70 -0.10 -15.66
C ILE A 143 -9.54 -1.16 -14.59
N GLU A 144 -9.78 -2.43 -14.97
CA GLU A 144 -9.56 -3.60 -14.12
C GLU A 144 -8.20 -4.20 -14.47
N GLY A 145 -7.49 -4.75 -13.49
CA GLY A 145 -6.31 -5.55 -13.78
C GLY A 145 -5.24 -5.50 -12.71
N LYS A 146 -4.17 -6.25 -12.97
CA LYS A 146 -2.97 -6.22 -12.15
C LYS A 146 -2.35 -4.82 -12.26
N ASN A 147 -2.20 -4.12 -11.14
CA ASN A 147 -1.40 -2.90 -11.08
C ASN A 147 0.03 -3.26 -10.61
N ASN A 148 0.96 -2.30 -10.65
CA ASN A 148 2.38 -2.56 -10.34
C ASN A 148 2.66 -2.98 -8.88
N TRP A 149 1.64 -3.05 -8.03
CA TRP A 149 1.74 -3.17 -6.56
C TRP A 149 0.94 -4.36 -6.03
N THR A 150 -0.03 -4.88 -6.79
CA THR A 150 -0.95 -5.93 -6.33
C THR A 150 -1.17 -6.99 -7.39
N HIS A 151 -1.62 -8.16 -6.95
CA HIS A 151 -1.90 -9.27 -7.88
C HIS A 151 -3.27 -9.09 -8.54
N GLU A 152 -4.19 -8.40 -7.84
CA GLU A 152 -5.51 -8.02 -8.34
C GLU A 152 -5.82 -6.57 -7.92
N GLY A 153 -6.52 -5.82 -8.76
CA GLY A 153 -6.82 -4.42 -8.48
C GLY A 153 -7.65 -3.75 -9.56
N TYR A 154 -7.98 -2.48 -9.30
CA TYR A 154 -8.61 -1.61 -10.28
C TYR A 154 -8.37 -0.14 -9.95
N ASN A 155 -8.49 0.68 -10.98
CA ASN A 155 -8.47 2.13 -10.86
C ASN A 155 -9.79 2.69 -11.38
N CYS A 156 -10.36 3.67 -10.67
CA CYS A 156 -11.55 4.40 -11.03
C CYS A 156 -11.25 5.90 -11.05
N ALA A 157 -11.85 6.63 -11.98
CA ALA A 157 -11.81 8.08 -12.00
C ALA A 157 -13.21 8.67 -12.24
N VAL A 158 -13.51 9.76 -11.53
CA VAL A 158 -14.64 10.66 -11.80
C VAL A 158 -14.05 12.00 -12.23
N VAL A 159 -14.40 12.45 -13.42
CA VAL A 159 -13.91 13.72 -13.97
C VAL A 159 -15.07 14.69 -14.08
N ASP A 160 -14.91 15.87 -13.51
CA ASP A 160 -15.77 17.03 -13.78
C ASP A 160 -15.35 17.66 -15.11
N LYS A 161 -16.18 17.51 -16.15
CA LYS A 161 -15.87 18.02 -17.50
C LYS A 161 -15.79 19.52 -17.56
N ASP A 162 -16.48 20.23 -16.68
CA ASP A 162 -16.55 21.69 -16.73
C ASP A 162 -15.27 22.32 -16.17
N THR A 163 -14.62 21.63 -15.24
CA THR A 163 -13.49 22.18 -14.48
C THR A 163 -12.18 21.41 -14.69
N GLY A 164 -12.22 20.21 -15.24
CA GLY A 164 -11.05 19.34 -15.38
C GLY A 164 -10.60 18.72 -14.06
N ILE A 165 -11.39 18.83 -12.99
CA ILE A 165 -11.07 18.18 -11.71
C ILE A 165 -11.29 16.67 -11.84
N VAL A 166 -10.27 15.92 -11.49
CA VAL A 166 -10.27 14.46 -11.43
C VAL A 166 -10.30 14.02 -9.97
N TYR A 167 -11.23 13.13 -9.65
CA TYR A 167 -11.26 12.34 -8.42
C TYR A 167 -10.87 10.93 -8.78
N PHE A 168 -9.71 10.48 -8.32
CA PHE A 168 -9.13 9.19 -8.65
C PHE A 168 -9.11 8.30 -7.41
N PHE A 169 -9.50 7.05 -7.60
CA PHE A 169 -9.43 6.00 -6.60
C PHE A 169 -8.74 4.78 -7.20
N ALA A 170 -7.82 4.19 -6.48
CA ALA A 170 -7.24 2.91 -6.84
C ALA A 170 -7.23 1.94 -5.67
N TRP A 171 -7.56 0.68 -5.98
CA TRP A 171 -7.58 -0.42 -5.03
C TRP A 171 -6.73 -1.58 -5.54
N GLY A 172 -6.10 -2.31 -4.63
CA GLY A 172 -5.55 -3.62 -4.95
C GLY A 172 -5.24 -4.50 -3.74
N ALA A 173 -5.14 -5.80 -3.99
CA ALA A 173 -4.81 -6.85 -3.02
C ALA A 173 -3.86 -7.91 -3.60
#